data_AF-X0Y0F0-F1
#
_entry.id   AF-X0Y0F0-F1
#
_cell.length_a   1.000
_cell.length_b   1.000
_cell.length_c   1.000
_cell.angle_alpha   90.00
_cell.angle_beta   90.00
_cell.angle_gamma   90.00
#
_symmetry.space_group_name_H-M   'P 1'
#
loop_
_entity.id
_entity.type
_entity.pdbx_description
1 polymer ?
#
loop_
_entity_poly.entity_id
_entity_poly.type
_entity_poly.pdbx_seq_one_letter_code
_entity_poly.pdbx_strand_id
1 'polypeptide(L)' 'TFRDRERVLDLFEYTCGARLLYNYIWIGGVSHDLPLNFVQYATEFLDYFEPKITEYNRLLTYNKIFIERTADIG' A
#
# COMPACT_ATOMS: atom_id res chain seq x y z
N THR A 1 -6.13 -8.11 -6.43
CA THR A 1 -6.61 -7.15 -7.47
C THR A 1 -5.85 -5.86 -7.30
N PHE A 2 -5.50 -5.15 -8.37
CA PHE A 2 -4.76 -3.87 -8.30
C PHE A 2 -5.52 -2.72 -7.60
N ARG A 3 -6.74 -2.95 -7.10
CA ARG A 3 -7.61 -1.94 -6.49
C ARG A 3 -7.03 -1.35 -5.21
N ASP A 4 -6.36 -2.17 -4.39
CA ASP A 4 -5.77 -1.69 -3.13
C ASP A 4 -4.53 -0.82 -3.40
N ARG A 5 -3.80 -1.12 -4.48
CA ARG A 5 -2.72 -0.26 -4.99
C ARG A 5 -3.25 1.09 -5.44
N GLU A 6 -4.36 1.15 -6.18
CA GLU A 6 -4.95 2.43 -6.61
C GLU A 6 -5.31 3.33 -5.42
N ARG A 7 -5.86 2.77 -4.33
CA ARG A 7 -6.16 3.55 -3.12
C ARG A 7 -4.91 4.19 -2.49
N VAL A 8 -3.79 3.47 -2.51
CA VAL A 8 -2.50 4.01 -2.05
C VAL A 8 -1.99 5.10 -3.00
N LEU A 9 -2.17 4.93 -4.31
CA LEU A 9 -1.80 5.95 -5.30
C LEU A 9 -2.65 7.22 -5.15
N ASP A 10 -3.94 7.10 -4.81
CA ASP A 10 -4.81 8.25 -4.55
C ASP A 10 -4.34 9.02 -3.29
N LEU A 11 -3.87 8.31 -2.25
CA LEU A 11 -3.25 8.94 -1.08
C LEU A 11 -1.96 9.69 -1.43
N PHE A 12 -1.11 9.12 -2.31
CA PHE A 12 0.10 9.79 -2.75
C PHE A 12 -0.19 10.98 -3.68
N GLU A 13 -1.18 10.87 -4.55
CA GLU A 13 -1.64 12.00 -5.36
C GLU A 13 -2.14 13.14 -4.46
N TYR A 14 -2.83 12.81 -3.36
CA TYR A 14 -3.29 13.81 -2.40
C TYR A 14 -2.13 14.54 -1.70
N THR A 15 -0.97 13.89 -1.49
CA THR A 15 0.18 14.52 -0.81
C THR A 15 1.14 15.26 -1.74
N CYS A 16 1.37 14.77 -2.95
CA CYS A 16 2.40 15.31 -3.85
C CYS A 16 1.89 15.66 -5.25
N GLY A 17 0.62 15.43 -5.55
CA GLY A 17 0.00 15.73 -6.85
C GLY A 17 0.44 14.80 -7.98
N ALA A 18 1.17 13.73 -7.68
CA ALA A 18 1.68 12.76 -8.65
C ALA A 18 1.40 11.31 -8.21
N ARG A 19 1.20 10.40 -9.18
CA ARG A 19 0.89 8.98 -8.94
C ARG A 19 2.08 8.02 -9.07
N LEU A 20 3.26 8.50 -9.45
CA LEU A 20 4.44 7.64 -9.71
C LEU A 20 5.75 8.36 -9.40
N LEU A 21 5.94 9.56 -9.96
CA LEU A 21 7.12 10.38 -9.74
C LEU A 21 6.82 11.45 -8.70
N TYR A 22 6.82 11.03 -7.44
CA TYR A 22 6.37 11.88 -6.33
C TYR A 22 7.31 13.05 -6.03
N ASN A 23 8.61 12.87 -6.24
CA ASN A 23 9.68 13.82 -5.89
C ASN A 23 9.45 14.50 -4.52
N TYR A 24 8.93 13.75 -3.55
CA TYR A 24 8.45 14.27 -2.27
C TYR A 24 9.57 14.35 -1.22
N ILE A 25 10.55 13.43 -1.30
CA ILE A 25 11.69 13.36 -0.38
C ILE A 25 12.84 14.15 -0.98
N TRP A 26 13.28 15.19 -0.29
CA TRP A 26 14.42 16.03 -0.69
C TRP A 26 15.56 15.91 0.32
N ILE A 27 16.77 16.27 -0.11
CA ILE A 27 17.91 16.37 0.79
C ILE A 27 17.63 17.52 1.76
N GLY A 28 17.42 17.20 3.04
CA GLY A 28 17.05 18.17 4.08
C GLY A 28 15.60 18.10 4.55
N GLY A 29 14.77 17.20 4.00
CA GLY A 29 13.42 16.96 4.52
C GLY A 29 12.43 16.50 3.46
N VAL A 30 11.22 17.06 3.52
CA VAL A 30 10.13 16.79 2.58
C VAL A 30 9.78 18.04 1.78
N SER A 31 9.25 17.85 0.58
CA SER A 31 8.88 18.94 -0.34
C SER A 31 7.76 19.82 0.21
N HIS A 32 6.71 19.20 0.76
CA HIS A 32 5.53 19.87 1.33
C HIS A 32 5.09 19.14 2.59
N ASP A 33 4.47 19.86 3.52
CA ASP A 33 3.83 19.24 4.69
C ASP A 33 2.59 18.43 4.28
N LEU A 34 2.15 17.53 5.14
CA LEU A 34 0.97 16.71 4.90
C LEU A 34 -0.31 17.57 4.89
N PRO A 35 -1.25 17.33 3.96
CA PRO A 35 -2.53 18.03 3.97
C PRO A 35 -3.34 17.66 5.23
N LEU A 36 -4.19 18.59 5.69
CA LEU A 36 -4.85 18.55 7.01
C LEU A 36 -5.59 17.23 7.31
N ASN A 37 -6.13 16.56 6.28
CA ASN A 37 -6.93 15.34 6.40
C ASN A 37 -6.16 14.06 6.01
N PHE A 38 -4.86 14.15 5.70
CA PHE A 38 -4.10 12.99 5.23
C PHE A 38 -4.11 11.83 6.24
N VAL A 39 -3.90 12.15 7.52
CA VAL A 39 -3.85 11.15 8.58
C VAL A 39 -5.17 10.39 8.67
N GLN A 40 -6.30 11.09 8.56
CA GLN A 40 -7.62 10.47 8.58
C GLN A 40 -7.81 9.50 7.40
N TYR A 41 -7.47 9.92 6.18
CA TYR A 41 -7.58 9.07 5.00
C TYR A 41 -6.62 7.87 5.05
N ALA A 42 -5.42 8.06 5.60
CA ALA A 42 -4.46 6.98 5.81
C ALA A 42 -4.98 5.96 6.83
N THR A 43 -5.56 6.41 7.95
CA THR A 43 -6.18 5.51 8.95
C THR A 43 -7.35 4.75 8.35
N GLU A 44 -8.25 5.41 7.61
CA GLU A 44 -9.37 4.74 6.94
C GLU A 44 -8.90 3.66 5.94
N PHE A 45 -7.81 3.94 5.21
CA PHE A 45 -7.19 2.95 4.33
C PHE A 45 -6.64 1.75 5.10
N LEU A 46 -5.95 1.99 6.23
CA LEU A 46 -5.39 0.94 7.07
C LEU A 46 -6.50 0.03 7.64
N ASP A 47 -7.58 0.61 8.16
CA ASP A 47 -8.74 -0.12 8.68
C ASP A 47 -9.38 -1.02 7.60
N TYR A 48 -9.42 -0.55 6.36
CA TYR A 48 -9.88 -1.35 5.22
C TYR A 48 -8.89 -2.44 4.80
N PHE A 49 -7.58 -2.16 4.87
CA PHE A 49 -6.54 -3.06 4.33
C PHE A 49 -6.17 -4.19 5.31
N GLU A 50 -6.25 -3.96 6.61
CA GLU A 50 -5.95 -4.95 7.65
C GLU A 50 -6.70 -6.30 7.47
N PRO A 51 -8.04 -6.33 7.30
CA PRO A 51 -8.74 -7.59 7.07
C PRO A 51 -8.37 -8.24 5.72
N LYS A 52 -7.99 -7.44 4.71
CA LYS A 52 -7.59 -7.94 3.38
C LYS A 52 -6.27 -8.70 3.41
N ILE A 53 -5.32 -8.27 4.24
CA ILE A 53 -4.07 -9.01 4.44
C ILE A 53 -4.35 -10.43 4.94
N THR A 54 -5.28 -10.59 5.89
CA THR A 54 -5.65 -11.90 6.43
C THR A 54 -6.28 -12.79 5.35
N GLU A 55 -7.14 -12.22 4.50
CA GLU A 55 -7.71 -12.92 3.34
C GLU A 55 -6.62 -13.40 2.37
N TYR A 56 -5.66 -12.54 2.04
CA TYR A 56 -4.54 -12.90 1.16
C TYR A 56 -3.64 -13.98 1.74
N ASN A 57 -3.30 -13.87 3.04
CA ASN A 57 -2.50 -14.90 3.72
C ASN A 57 -3.22 -16.25 3.74
N ARG A 58 -4.55 -16.26 3.93
CA ARG A 58 -5.34 -17.49 3.85
C ARG A 58 -5.32 -18.12 2.46
N LEU A 59 -5.33 -17.31 1.41
CA LEU A 59 -5.37 -17.78 0.02
C LEU A 59 -4.00 -18.21 -0.54
N LEU A 60 -2.91 -17.61 -0.07
CA LEU A 60 -1.56 -17.83 -0.58
C LEU A 60 -0.69 -18.58 0.43
N THR A 61 -0.44 -17.99 1.60
CA THR A 61 0.52 -18.49 2.59
C THR A 61 0.17 -19.88 3.12
N TYR A 62 -1.12 -20.17 3.33
CA TYR A 62 -1.57 -21.47 3.83
C TYR A 62 -2.08 -22.42 2.73
N ASN A 63 -1.95 -22.02 1.48
CA ASN A 63 -2.42 -22.85 0.37
C ASN A 63 -1.37 -23.89 0.01
N LYS A 64 -1.73 -25.15 0.19
CA LYS A 64 -0.86 -26.30 -0.12
C LYS A 64 -0.32 -26.25 -1.55
N ILE A 65 -1.15 -25.88 -2.53
CA ILE A 65 -0.73 -25.79 -3.94
C ILE A 65 0.32 -24.69 -4.13
N PHE A 66 0.16 -23.57 -3.44
CA PHE A 66 1.09 -22.44 -3.53
C PHE A 66 2.44 -22.80 -2.88
N ILE A 67 2.41 -23.45 -1.71
CA ILE A 67 3.60 -23.93 -1.01
C ILE A 67 4.34 -24.97 -1.86
N GLU A 68 3.65 -25.98 -2.40
CA GLU A 68 4.28 -27.00 -3.26
C GLU A 68 4.92 -26.41 -4.53
N ARG A 69 4.44 -25.24 -4.98
CA ARG A 69 4.90 -24.53 -6.18
C ARG A 69 5.98 -23.47 -5.91
N THR A 70 6.32 -23.19 -4.65
CA THR A 70 7.27 -22.12 -4.29
C THR A 70 8.25 -22.52 -3.19
N ALA A 71 7.95 -23.54 -2.40
CA ALA A 71 8.88 -24.10 -1.44
C ALA A 71 9.98 -24.88 -2.17
N ASP A 72 11.23 -24.59 -1.80
CA ASP A 72 12.45 -25.24 -2.32
C ASP A 72 12.73 -25.00 -3.82
N ILE A 73 12.20 -23.90 -4.36
CA ILE A 73 12.45 -23.47 -5.74
C ILE A 73 13.11 -22.09 -5.70
N GLY A 74 14.34 -22.00 -6.22
CA GLY A 74 15.09 -20.76 -6.40
C GLY A 74 14.91 -20.19 -7.80
#